data_AF-R6E0B5-F1
#
_entry.id   AF-R6E0B5-F1
#
_cell.length_a   1.000
_cell.length_b   1.000
_cell.length_c   1.000
_cell.angle_alpha   90.00
_cell.angle_beta   90.00
_cell.angle_gamma   90.00
#
_symmetry.space_group_name_H-M   'P 1'
#
loop_
_entity.id
_entity.type
_entity.pdbx_description
1 polymer ?
#
loop_
_entity_poly.entity_id
_entity_poly.type
_entity_poly.pdbx_seq_one_letter_code
_entity_poly.pdbx_strand_id
1 'polypeptide(L)' 'MELNKAEKDKIEKQLKIDELLPYAFGIHEFKFFDIDSDKLLDEKIEVLEAIKEGKSISEIPKFYDVLELMPKEGIWD' A
#
# COMPACT_ATOMS: atom_id res chain seq x y z
N MET A 1 -3.28 22.20 -19.00
CA MET A 1 -3.90 22.32 -17.66
C MET A 1 -2.78 22.09 -16.67
N GLU A 2 -2.46 23.06 -15.81
CA GLU A 2 -1.46 22.83 -14.77
C GLU A 2 -2.12 22.06 -13.63
N LEU A 3 -1.49 20.96 -13.21
CA LEU A 3 -1.92 20.21 -12.03
C LEU A 3 -1.69 21.05 -10.77
N ASN A 4 -2.65 21.00 -9.86
CA ASN A 4 -2.50 21.64 -8.56
C ASN A 4 -1.52 20.86 -7.67
N LYS A 5 -1.08 21.47 -6.56
CA LYS A 5 -0.09 20.86 -5.67
C LYS A 5 -0.53 19.50 -5.12
N ALA A 6 -1.79 19.33 -4.77
CA ALA A 6 -2.31 18.08 -4.22
C ALA A 6 -2.37 16.97 -5.29
N GLU A 7 -2.72 17.33 -6.52
CA GLU A 7 -2.68 16.38 -7.65
C GLU A 7 -1.25 15.91 -7.94
N LYS A 8 -0.27 16.82 -7.89
CA LYS A 8 1.15 16.47 -8.05
C LYS A 8 1.64 15.55 -6.92
N ASP A 9 1.34 15.90 -5.66
CA ASP A 9 1.69 15.08 -4.49
C ASP A 9 1.13 13.66 -4.59
N LYS A 10 -0.15 13.54 -4.98
CA LYS A 10 -0.79 12.25 -5.22
C LYS A 10 -0.07 11.43 -6.29
N ILE A 11 0.25 12.05 -7.44
CA ILE A 11 0.95 11.36 -8.54
C ILE A 11 2.34 10.89 -8.10
N GLU A 12 3.09 11.74 -7.38
CA GLU A 12 4.40 11.38 -6.85
C GLU A 12 4.31 10.17 -5.90
N LYS A 13 3.31 10.13 -5.03
CA LYS A 13 3.07 8.99 -4.14
C LYS A 13 2.69 7.72 -4.90
N GLN A 14 1.83 7.82 -5.91
CA GLN A 14 1.46 6.66 -6.72
C GLN A 14 2.67 6.09 -7.47
N LEU A 15 3.49 6.94 -8.08
CA LEU A 15 4.73 6.51 -8.73
C LEU A 15 5.68 5.81 -7.76
N LYS A 16 5.71 6.27 -6.50
CA LYS A 16 6.51 5.63 -5.45
C LYS A 16 5.96 4.25 -5.07
N ILE A 17 4.64 4.11 -4.95
CA ILE A 17 3.98 2.82 -4.71
C ILE A 17 4.31 1.86 -5.85
N ASP A 18 4.18 2.29 -7.10
CA ASP A 18 4.47 1.47 -8.28
C ASP A 18 5.95 1.00 -8.32
N GLU A 19 6.89 1.85 -7.88
CA GLU A 19 8.31 1.50 -7.74
C GLU A 19 8.54 0.42 -6.67
N LEU A 20 7.78 0.48 -5.57
CA LEU A 20 7.97 -0.40 -4.41
C LEU A 20 7.16 -1.69 -4.46
N LEU A 21 6.05 -1.72 -5.20
CA LEU A 21 5.16 -2.88 -5.28
C LEU A 21 5.85 -4.21 -5.62
N PRO A 22 6.88 -4.26 -6.50
CA PRO A 22 7.58 -5.51 -6.81
C PRO A 22 8.21 -6.21 -5.60
N TYR A 23 8.58 -5.46 -4.55
CA TYR A 23 9.14 -6.05 -3.32
C TYR A 23 8.10 -6.86 -2.53
N ALA A 24 6.81 -6.63 -2.77
CA ALA A 24 5.71 -7.31 -2.09
C ALA A 24 5.13 -8.52 -2.86
N PHE A 25 5.62 -8.83 -4.07
CA PHE A 25 5.04 -9.90 -4.91
C PHE A 25 5.05 -11.31 -4.29
N GLY A 26 5.92 -11.57 -3.30
CA GLY A 26 5.96 -12.84 -2.58
C GLY A 26 4.95 -12.96 -1.44
N ILE A 27 4.23 -11.88 -1.11
CA ILE A 27 3.36 -11.79 0.07
C ILE A 27 1.92 -12.04 -0.35
N HIS A 28 1.30 -13.09 0.19
CA HIS A 28 -0.03 -13.54 -0.23
C HIS A 28 -1.13 -12.50 0.03
N GLU A 29 -1.01 -11.77 1.14
CA GLU A 29 -1.95 -10.75 1.60
C GLU A 29 -2.09 -9.58 0.62
N PHE A 30 -1.07 -9.31 -0.21
CA PHE A 30 -1.09 -8.23 -1.21
C PHE A 30 -2.12 -8.43 -2.32
N LYS A 31 -2.77 -9.60 -2.42
CA LYS A 31 -3.97 -9.77 -3.24
C LYS A 31 -5.13 -8.84 -2.84
N PHE A 32 -5.08 -8.31 -1.61
CA PHE A 32 -6.06 -7.36 -1.07
C PHE A 32 -5.59 -5.91 -1.10
N PHE A 33 -4.40 -5.65 -1.65
CA PHE A 33 -3.86 -4.31 -1.81
C PHE A 33 -4.55 -3.62 -3.00
N ASP A 34 -5.19 -2.48 -2.74
CA ASP A 34 -5.83 -1.68 -3.79
C ASP A 34 -4.83 -0.66 -4.36
N ILE A 35 -4.25 -1.00 -5.52
CA ILE A 35 -3.27 -0.12 -6.21
C ILE A 35 -3.92 1.15 -6.79
N ASP A 36 -5.21 1.08 -7.13
CA ASP A 36 -5.94 2.18 -7.78
C ASP A 36 -6.56 3.16 -6.77
N SER A 37 -6.52 2.82 -5.47
CA SER A 37 -7.06 3.65 -4.40
C SER A 37 -6.09 4.77 -3.98
N ASP A 38 -6.62 5.99 -4.02
CA ASP A 38 -5.98 7.22 -3.54
C ASP A 38 -5.92 7.37 -2.01
N LYS A 39 -6.44 6.39 -1.28
CA LYS A 39 -6.43 6.41 0.19
C LYS A 39 -5.15 5.80 0.72
N LEU A 40 -4.78 6.23 1.92
CA LEU A 40 -3.66 5.66 2.69
C LEU A 40 -2.34 5.66 1.91
N LEU A 41 -2.13 6.61 0.98
CA LEU A 41 -0.96 6.60 0.10
C LEU A 41 0.35 6.66 0.89
N ASP A 42 0.40 7.47 1.95
CA ASP A 42 1.56 7.55 2.83
C ASP A 42 1.77 6.23 3.59
N GLU A 43 0.72 5.65 4.17
CA GLU A 43 0.79 4.33 4.82
C GLU A 43 1.21 3.20 3.86
N LYS A 44 0.71 3.21 2.63
CA LYS A 44 1.08 2.24 1.59
C LYS A 44 2.58 2.31 1.31
N ILE A 45 3.13 3.53 1.21
CA ILE A 45 4.57 3.74 1.04
C ILE A 45 5.34 3.23 2.27
N GLU A 46 4.93 3.60 3.48
CA GLU A 46 5.59 3.16 4.73
C GLU A 46 5.65 1.62 4.83
N VAL A 47 4.54 0.94 4.52
CA VAL A 47 4.45 -0.53 4.54
C VAL A 47 5.37 -1.14 3.47
N LEU A 48 5.34 -0.61 2.24
CA LEU A 48 6.14 -1.13 1.14
C LEU A 48 7.65 -0.89 1.33
N GLU A 49 8.05 0.24 1.90
CA GLU A 49 9.44 0.50 2.29
C GLU A 49 9.92 -0.47 3.37
N ALA A 50 9.08 -0.73 4.38
CA ALA A 50 9.39 -1.70 5.42
C ALA A 50 9.56 -3.13 4.86
N ILE A 51 8.74 -3.53 3.87
CA ILE A 51 8.88 -4.80 3.16
C ILE A 51 10.20 -4.84 2.38
N LYS A 52 10.53 -3.76 1.66
CA LYS A 52 11.80 -3.63 0.94
C LYS A 52 13.02 -3.73 1.87
N GLU A 53 12.92 -3.24 3.10
CA GLU A 53 13.95 -3.37 4.14
C GLU A 53 14.06 -4.80 4.72
N GLY A 54 13.14 -5.71 4.36
CA GLY A 54 13.14 -7.09 4.81
C GLY A 54 12.45 -7.31 6.17
N LYS A 55 11.66 -6.35 6.66
CA LYS A 55 10.87 -6.52 7.89
C LYS A 55 9.79 -7.57 7.69
N SER A 56 9.53 -8.37 8.72
CA SER A 56 8.42 -9.32 8.70
C SER A 56 7.08 -8.62 8.88
N ILE A 57 5.99 -9.20 8.37
CA ILE A 57 4.62 -8.62 8.44
C ILE A 57 4.26 -8.18 9.87
N SER A 58 4.63 -8.96 10.88
CA SER A 58 4.37 -8.67 12.30
C SER A 58 5.11 -7.44 12.84
N GLU A 59 6.19 -7.01 12.19
CA GLU A 59 6.98 -5.83 12.58
C GLU A 59 6.51 -4.56 11.87
N ILE A 60 5.64 -4.69 10.87
CA ILE A 60 5.19 -3.58 10.05
C ILE A 60 3.87 -3.02 10.62
N PRO A 61 3.89 -1.82 11.22
CA PRO A 61 2.66 -1.20 11.68
C PRO A 61 1.75 -0.92 10.47
N LYS A 62 0.43 -0.98 10.69
CA LYS A 62 -0.60 -0.69 9.66
C LYS A 62 -0.58 -1.61 8.43
N PHE A 63 0.16 -2.73 8.46
CA PHE A 63 0.22 -3.66 7.32
C PHE A 63 -1.18 -4.09 6.84
N TYR A 64 -2.08 -4.45 7.76
CA TYR A 64 -3.43 -4.86 7.41
C TYR A 64 -4.35 -3.68 7.06
N ASP A 65 -4.02 -2.45 7.48
CA ASP A 65 -4.84 -1.27 7.21
C ASP A 65 -4.78 -0.87 5.73
N VAL A 66 -3.64 -1.07 5.08
CA VAL A 66 -3.43 -0.76 3.66
C VAL A 66 -4.03 -1.81 2.70
N LEU A 67 -4.47 -2.96 3.24
CA LEU A 67 -5.15 -4.00 2.48
C LEU A 67 -6.65 -3.68 2.38
N GLU A 68 -6.98 -2.62 1.65
CA GLU A 68 -8.32 -2.04 1.62
C GLU A 68 -9.42 -3.00 1.13
N LEU A 69 -9.05 -3.99 0.31
CA LEU A 69 -9.97 -5.02 -0.19
C LEU A 69 -10.09 -6.22 0.74
N MET A 70 -9.35 -6.24 1.85
CA MET A 70 -9.43 -7.31 2.83
C MET A 70 -10.80 -7.25 3.51
N PRO A 71 -11.57 -8.36 3.51
CA PRO A 71 -12.87 -8.38 4.17
C PRO A 71 -12.69 -8.14 5.67
N LYS A 72 -13.30 -7.06 6.19
CA LYS A 72 -13.10 -6.59 7.57
C LYS A 72 -13.81 -7.41 8.63
N GLU A 73 -14.83 -8.19 8.26
CA GLU A 73 -15.52 -9.17 9.10
C GLU A 73 -16.56 -9.92 8.24
N GLY A 74 -16.75 -11.23 8.44
CA GLY A 74 -17.86 -12.02 7.86
C GLY A 74 -17.53 -13.18 6.91
N ILE A 75 -16.26 -13.56 6.70
CA ILE A 75 -15.89 -14.79 5.96
C ILE A 75 -14.95 -15.65 6.81
N TRP A 76 -15.43 -16.03 7.99
CA TRP A 76 -14.85 -17.11 8.79
C TRP A 76 -16.01 -17.88 9.44
N ASP A 77 -16.89 -18.43 8.61
CA ASP A 77 -17.75 -19.57 8.96
C ASP A 77 -17.31 -20.76 8.10
#